data_AF-A1SKH4-F1
#
_entry.id   AF-A1SKH4-F1
#
_cell.length_a   1.000
_cell.length_b   1.000
_cell.length_c   1.000
_cell.angle_alpha   90.00
_cell.angle_beta   90.00
_cell.angle_gamma   90.00
#
_symmetry.space_group_name_H-M   'P 1'
#
loop_
_entity.id
_entity.type
_entity.pdbx_description
1 polymer ?
#
loop_
_entity_poly.entity_id
_entity_poly.type
_entity_poly.pdbx_seq_one_letter_code
_entity_poly.pdbx_strand_id
1 'polypeptide(L)' 'MIEVDLADTTFMSARGIAVLVAARQLAALRGQVIRVVQPSPPARRVFDLGGVTRLLEPA' A
#
# COMPACT_ATOMS: atom_id res chain seq x y z
N MET A 1 15.31 -0.21 -0.15
CA MET A 1 13.93 -0.31 0.36
C MET A 1 13.21 0.97 -0.02
N ILE A 2 11.95 0.87 -0.44
CA ILE A 2 11.15 2.03 -0.86
C ILE A 2 9.94 2.09 0.07
N GLU A 3 9.76 3.25 0.71
CA GLU A 3 8.61 3.50 1.58
C GLU A 3 7.62 4.42 0.85
N VAL A 4 6.35 4.03 0.90
CA VAL A 4 5.25 4.82 0.34
C VAL A 4 4.46 5.37 1.52
N ASP A 5 4.69 6.64 1.82
CA ASP A 5 3.97 7.37 2.85
C ASP A 5 2.60 7.82 2.32
N LEU A 6 1.56 7.52 3.10
CA LEU A 6 0.18 7.87 2.79
C LEU A 6 -0.47 8.74 3.88
N ALA A 7 0.31 9.38 4.76
CA ALA A 7 -0.21 10.17 5.89
C ALA A 7 -1.22 11.24 5.46
N ASP A 8 -0.92 11.96 4.38
CA ASP A 8 -1.74 13.06 3.86
C ASP A 8 -2.70 12.63 2.73
N THR A 9 -2.87 11.32 2.51
CA THR A 9 -3.79 10.83 1.48
C THR A 9 -5.23 11.08 1.90
N THR A 10 -5.91 11.99 1.21
CA THR A 10 -7.30 12.37 1.51
C THR A 10 -8.35 11.43 0.89
N PHE A 11 -7.97 10.68 -0.15
CA PHE A 11 -8.85 9.74 -0.84
C PHE A 11 -8.08 8.55 -1.40
N MET A 12 -8.66 7.36 -1.28
CA MET A 12 -8.18 6.14 -1.93
C MET A 12 -9.36 5.31 -2.42
N SER A 13 -9.13 4.57 -3.51
CA SER A 13 -10.09 3.60 -4.07
C SER A 13 -9.39 2.27 -4.35
N ALA A 14 -10.15 1.27 -4.82
CA ALA A 14 -9.61 -0.02 -5.25
C ALA A 14 -8.51 0.10 -6.32
N ARG A 15 -8.50 1.17 -7.13
CA ARG A 15 -7.41 1.42 -8.09
C ARG A 15 -6.09 1.71 -7.39
N GLY A 16 -6.12 2.42 -6.25
CA GLY A 16 -4.94 2.67 -5.43
C GLY A 16 -4.33 1.38 -4.89
N ILE A 17 -5.16 0.44 -4.42
CA ILE A 17 -4.73 -0.90 -4.02
C ILE A 17 -4.02 -1.60 -5.19
N ALA A 18 -4.64 -1.63 -6.37
CA ALA A 18 -4.07 -2.32 -7.53
C ALA A 18 -2.69 -1.78 -7.90
N VAL A 19 -2.50 -0.45 -7.85
CA VAL A 19 -1.20 0.19 -8.10
C VAL A 19 -0.16 -0.22 -7.05
N LEU A 20 -0.50 -0.21 -5.76
CA LEU A 20 0.43 -0.58 -4.69
C LEU A 20 0.85 -2.06 -4.79
N VAL A 21 -0.09 -2.95 -5.12
CA VAL A 21 0.21 -4.38 -5.33
C VAL A 21 1.13 -4.57 -6.54
N ALA A 22 0.82 -3.92 -7.67
CA ALA A 22 1.64 -3.99 -8.88
C ALA A 22 3.05 -3.45 -8.64
N ALA A 23 3.17 -2.31 -7.94
CA ALA A 23 4.46 -1.73 -7.57
C ALA A 23 5.27 -2.71 -6.71
N ARG A 24 4.65 -3.33 -5.70
CA ARG A 24 5.30 -4.32 -4.84
C ARG A 24 5.80 -5.54 -5.62
N GLN A 25 4.99 -6.08 -6.53
CA GLN A 25 5.40 -7.18 -7.41
C GLN A 25 6.58 -6.79 -8.29
N LEU A 26 6.52 -5.59 -8.89
CA LEU A 26 7.58 -5.07 -9.73
C LEU A 26 8.90 -4.84 -8.96
N ALA A 27 8.81 -4.38 -7.71
CA ALA A 27 9.97 -4.23 -6.84
C ALA A 27 10.57 -5.59 -6.47
N ALA A 28 9.72 -6.59 -6.17
CA ALA A 28 10.17 -7.94 -5.84
C ALA A 28 10.98 -8.58 -6.97
N LEU A 29 10.57 -8.39 -8.23
CA LEU A 29 11.33 -8.83 -9.41
C LEU A 29 12.74 -8.22 -9.51
N ARG A 30 12.97 -7.09 -8.83
CA ARG A 30 14.27 -6.40 -8.77
C ARG A 30 15.01 -6.61 -7.44
N GLY A 31 14.55 -7.55 -6.61
CA GLY A 31 15.10 -7.77 -5.28
C GLY A 31 14.89 -6.60 -4.31
N GLN A 32 13.92 -5.73 -4.61
CA GLN A 32 13.56 -4.58 -3.79
C GLN A 32 12.27 -4.84 -3.00
N VAL A 33 12.15 -4.16 -1.86
CA VAL A 33 10.97 -4.20 -1.01
C VAL A 33 10.29 -2.83 -1.05
N ILE A 34 8.98 -2.84 -1.35
CA ILE A 34 8.07 -1.70 -1.15
C ILE A 34 7.21 -1.96 0.07
N ARG A 35 7.03 -0.93 0.90
CA ARG A 35 6.20 -0.94 2.10
C ARG A 35 5.34 0.32 2.13
N VAL A 36 4.08 0.18 2.52
CA VAL A 36 3.24 1.33 2.85
C VAL A 36 3.48 1.72 4.30
N VAL A 37 3.67 3.02 4.55
CA VAL A 37 3.84 3.58 5.89
C VAL A 37 2.78 4.66 6.12
N GLN A 38 2.40 4.83 7.39
CA GLN A 38 1.45 5.84 7.86
C GLN A 38 0.16 5.97 7.03
N PRO A 39 -0.58 4.87 6.76
CA PRO A 39 -1.82 4.99 6.00
C PRO A 39 -2.82 5.89 6.73
N SER A 40 -3.32 6.91 6.03
CA SER A 40 -4.39 7.78 6.52
C SER A 40 -5.67 6.99 6.82
N PRO A 41 -6.60 7.52 7.63
CA PRO A 41 -7.87 6.84 7.93
C PRO A 41 -8.65 6.36 6.69
N PRO A 42 -8.81 7.14 5.59
CA PRO A 42 -9.48 6.63 4.39
C PRO A 42 -8.69 5.53 3.68
N ALA A 43 -7.35 5.60 3.65
CA ALA A 43 -6.52 4.55 3.05
C ALA A 43 -6.62 3.23 3.83
N ARG A 44 -6.52 3.27 5.16
CA ARG A 44 -6.70 2.11 6.05
C ARG A 44 -8.03 1.42 5.81
N ARG A 45 -9.13 2.19 5.78
CA ARG A 45 -10.47 1.64 5.53
C ARG A 45 -10.54 0.89 4.20
N VAL A 46 -9.91 1.42 3.16
CA VAL A 46 -9.88 0.77 1.84
C VAL A 46 -9.03 -0.51 1.88
N PHE A 47 -7.90 -0.52 2.59
CA PHE A 47 -7.09 -1.73 2.79
C PHE A 47 -7.85 -2.82 3.55
N ASP A 48 -8.55 -2.45 4.61
CA ASP A 48 -9.35 -3.36 5.42
C ASP A 48 -10.50 -3.97 4.61
N LEU A 49 -11.26 -3.12 3.89
CA LEU A 49 -12.33 -3.57 2.99
C LEU A 49 -11.80 -4.46 1.85
N GLY A 50 -10.59 -4.18 1.36
CA GLY A 50 -9.94 -4.97 0.32
C GLY A 50 -9.24 -6.23 0.84
N GLY A 51 -9.16 -6.44 2.16
CA GLY A 51 -8.44 -7.57 2.76
C GLY A 51 -6.92 -7.56 2.51
N VAL A 52 -6.33 -6.40 2.23
CA VAL A 52 -4.90 -6.26 1.84
C VAL A 52 -4.02 -5.64 2.91
N THR A 53 -4.56 -5.36 4.11
CA THR A 53 -3.84 -4.71 5.21
C THR A 53 -2.50 -5.41 5.50
N ARG A 54 -2.49 -6.73 5.72
CA ARG A 54 -1.25 -7.50 5.97
C ARG A 54 -0.32 -7.65 4.75
N LEU A 55 -0.81 -7.37 3.54
CA LEU A 55 -0.02 -7.45 2.32
C LEU A 55 0.80 -6.17 2.08
N LEU A 56 0.23 -5.02 2.45
CA LEU A 56 0.76 -3.69 2.14
C LEU A 56 1.36 -3.00 3.37
N GLU A 57 0.81 -3.25 4.55
CA GLU A 57 1.34 -2.76 5.81
C GLU A 57 2.37 -3.74 6.39
N PRO A 58 3.35 -3.23 7.13
CA PRO A 58 4.24 -4.06 7.92
C PRO A 58 3.51 -4.88 8.97
N ALA A 59 4.11 -6.05 9.29
CA ALA A 59 3.78 -6.80 10.50
C ALA A 59 4.14 -6.01 11.76
#